data_AF-A0A7S0U855-F1
#
_entry.id   AF-A0A7S0U855-F1
#
_cell.length_a   1.000
_cell.length_b   1.000
_cell.length_c   1.000
_cell.angle_alpha   90.00
_cell.angle_beta   90.00
_cell.angle_gamma   90.00
#
_symmetry.space_group_name_H-M   'P 1'
#
loop_
_entity.id
_entity.type
_entity.pdbx_description
1 polymer ?
#
loop_
_entity_poly.entity_id
_entity_poly.type
_entity_poly.pdbx_seq_one_letter_code
_entity_poly.pdbx_strand_id
1 'polypeptide(L)'
;GESLLYSHMELTKRETRINQVELLRDQIRKVRSTFNVEVRQLVKDKGAEIDKVDEKNVRLQEIIEELKVQEDLIKPAHAPCEHEGWQLIVDDSEIKVEKYLSAAERAQAEKAKAEEEARRKANEGDDQILRALSDMMGGTLEVKKDAEMGVNLEKPDFYDAEDLTDEQQKQCREYDRRLQVYEEELEKQRKALETEAKKIRGEIQAILDAFDSKLSSLAEEKLSVDAEIYQYELQVTLLLDSLVKEEDLALHIGRLQKRTDAAHLDLQSATASVASFREELDAFREVYETILNEDKAYDKALRREFADEAGLNFDTLSKLWRKR
;
A
#
# COMPACT_ATOMS: atom_id res chain seq x y z
N GLY A 1 -25.31 4.97 1.09
CA GLY A 1 -25.00 3.97 0.05
C GLY A 1 -25.48 2.57 0.36
N GLU A 2 -25.92 2.30 1.61
CA GLU A 2 -26.25 0.95 2.11
C GLU A 2 -27.55 0.35 1.55
N SER A 3 -28.43 1.17 0.96
CA SER A 3 -29.76 0.76 0.48
C SER A 3 -29.76 -0.29 -0.64
N LEU A 4 -28.61 -0.58 -1.25
CA LEU A 4 -28.49 -1.56 -2.34
C LEU A 4 -27.92 -2.91 -1.88
N LEU A 5 -27.42 -3.02 -0.64
CA LEU A 5 -26.91 -4.28 -0.11
C LEU A 5 -28.08 -5.20 0.23
N TYR A 6 -27.99 -6.45 -0.20
CA TYR A 6 -28.97 -7.47 0.17
C TYR A 6 -28.92 -7.74 1.67
N SER A 7 -30.07 -8.04 2.26
CA SER A 7 -30.10 -8.54 3.64
C SER A 7 -29.39 -9.90 3.71
N HIS A 8 -28.71 -10.18 4.82
CA HIS A 8 -28.03 -11.47 5.02
C HIS A 8 -28.97 -12.68 4.83
N MET A 9 -30.27 -12.52 5.12
CA MET A 9 -31.28 -13.56 4.96
C MET A 9 -31.71 -13.78 3.50
N GLU A 10 -31.41 -12.84 2.60
CA GLU A 10 -31.76 -12.88 1.18
C GLU A 10 -30.64 -13.50 0.32
N LEU A 11 -29.46 -13.73 0.90
CA LEU A 11 -28.26 -14.27 0.26
C LEU A 11 -28.31 -15.81 0.08
N THR A 12 -29.44 -16.33 -0.38
CA THR A 12 -29.64 -17.78 -0.56
C THR A 12 -29.11 -18.29 -1.90
N LYS A 13 -29.32 -17.53 -2.97
CA LYS A 13 -28.93 -17.92 -4.33
C LYS A 13 -27.46 -17.61 -4.58
N ARG A 14 -26.84 -18.41 -5.46
CA ARG A 14 -25.47 -18.17 -5.93
C ARG A 14 -25.31 -16.79 -6.58
N GLU A 15 -26.24 -16.42 -7.46
CA GLU A 15 -26.22 -15.14 -8.18
C GLU A 15 -26.31 -13.94 -7.23
N THR A 16 -27.18 -14.00 -6.21
CA THR A 16 -27.31 -12.90 -5.25
C THR A 16 -26.08 -12.74 -4.39
N ARG A 17 -25.40 -13.84 -4.02
CA ARG A 17 -24.11 -13.80 -3.32
C ARG A 17 -22.99 -13.19 -4.18
N ILE A 18 -22.91 -13.53 -5.47
CA ILE A 18 -21.93 -12.94 -6.39
C ILE A 18 -22.19 -11.43 -6.55
N ASN A 19 -23.45 -11.03 -6.76
CA ASN A 19 -23.80 -9.61 -6.86
C ASN A 19 -23.47 -8.86 -5.56
N GLN A 20 -23.75 -9.45 -4.39
CA GLN A 20 -23.40 -8.87 -3.10
C GLN A 20 -21.90 -8.65 -2.96
N VAL A 21 -21.06 -9.58 -3.42
CA VAL A 21 -19.59 -9.41 -3.41
C VAL A 21 -19.17 -8.17 -4.19
N GLU A 22 -19.73 -7.96 -5.39
CA GLU A 22 -19.40 -6.78 -6.20
C GLU A 22 -19.92 -5.49 -5.57
N LEU A 23 -21.12 -5.51 -4.98
CA LEU A 23 -21.67 -4.35 -4.27
C LEU A 23 -20.83 -3.99 -3.04
N LEU A 24 -20.36 -4.96 -2.27
CA LEU A 24 -19.48 -4.73 -1.11
C LEU A 24 -18.12 -4.17 -1.55
N ARG A 25 -17.54 -4.68 -2.65
CA ARG A 25 -16.31 -4.12 -3.25
C ARG A 25 -16.50 -2.67 -3.67
N ASP A 26 -17.66 -2.32 -4.20
CA ASP A 26 -18.00 -0.94 -4.54
C ASP A 26 -18.16 -0.05 -3.29
N GLN A 27 -18.75 -0.54 -2.20
CA GLN A 27 -18.77 0.19 -0.93
C GLN A 27 -17.37 0.44 -0.39
N ILE A 28 -16.48 -0.55 -0.43
CA ILE A 28 -15.06 -0.38 -0.04
C ILE A 28 -14.42 0.74 -0.86
N ARG A 29 -14.64 0.77 -2.18
CA ARG A 29 -14.10 1.84 -3.04
C ARG A 29 -14.68 3.21 -2.67
N LYS A 30 -15.98 3.28 -2.37
CA LYS A 30 -16.65 4.52 -1.96
C LYS A 30 -16.06 5.04 -0.64
N VAL A 31 -16.00 4.21 0.39
CA VAL A 31 -15.42 4.55 1.70
C VAL A 31 -13.97 5.01 1.57
N ARG A 32 -13.14 4.30 0.77
CA ARG A 32 -11.77 4.74 0.47
C ARG A 32 -11.74 6.08 -0.26
N SER A 33 -12.62 6.27 -1.24
CA SER A 33 -12.65 7.50 -2.04
C SER A 33 -13.09 8.73 -1.23
N THR A 34 -14.03 8.58 -0.30
CA THR A 34 -14.50 9.65 0.58
C THR A 34 -13.39 10.07 1.53
N PHE A 35 -12.74 9.11 2.20
CA PHE A 35 -11.60 9.39 3.08
C PHE A 35 -10.42 10.01 2.33
N ASN A 36 -10.12 9.55 1.10
CA ASN A 36 -9.08 10.14 0.27
C ASN A 36 -9.36 11.61 -0.12
N VAL A 37 -10.63 12.05 -0.14
CA VAL A 37 -10.95 13.47 -0.34
C VAL A 37 -10.57 14.29 0.88
N GLU A 38 -10.87 13.79 2.09
CA GLU A 38 -10.53 14.46 3.35
C GLU A 38 -9.02 14.54 3.55
N VAL A 39 -8.28 13.47 3.26
CA VAL A 39 -6.79 13.46 3.30
C VAL A 39 -6.22 14.52 2.36
N ARG A 40 -6.73 14.60 1.11
CA ARG A 40 -6.27 15.62 0.15
C ARG A 40 -6.60 17.04 0.61
N GLN A 41 -7.72 17.23 1.29
CA GLN A 41 -8.04 18.53 1.89
C GLN A 41 -7.07 18.86 3.02
N LEU A 42 -6.75 17.91 3.90
CA LEU A 42 -5.80 18.13 4.99
C LEU A 42 -4.38 18.46 4.48
N VAL A 43 -3.93 17.82 3.39
CA VAL A 43 -2.64 18.13 2.75
C VAL A 43 -2.62 19.57 2.21
N LYS A 44 -3.72 20.05 1.62
CA LYS A 44 -3.85 21.44 1.18
C LYS A 44 -3.84 22.40 2.37
N ASP A 45 -4.58 22.07 3.42
CA ASP A 45 -4.62 22.85 4.65
C ASP A 45 -3.22 22.94 5.27
N LYS A 46 -2.44 21.85 5.27
CA LYS A 46 -1.04 21.84 5.71
C LYS A 46 -0.19 22.86 4.96
N GLY A 47 -0.32 22.92 3.63
CA GLY A 47 0.38 23.92 2.81
C GLY A 47 0.03 25.35 3.23
N ALA A 48 -1.25 25.64 3.44
CA ALA A 48 -1.69 26.96 3.89
C ALA A 48 -1.22 27.32 5.30
N GLU A 49 -1.11 26.35 6.21
CA GLU A 49 -0.52 26.59 7.54
C GLU A 49 1.00 26.77 7.47
N ILE A 50 1.71 26.06 6.57
CA ILE A 50 3.14 26.28 6.29
C ILE A 50 3.36 27.71 5.81
N ASP A 51 2.57 28.19 4.84
CA ASP A 51 2.70 29.54 4.29
C ASP A 51 2.56 30.61 5.41
N LYS A 52 1.59 30.44 6.32
CA LYS A 52 1.43 31.34 7.47
C LYS A 52 2.60 31.30 8.45
N VAL A 53 3.20 30.12 8.66
CA VAL A 53 4.40 29.97 9.49
C VAL A 53 5.59 30.63 8.82
N ASP A 54 5.73 30.51 7.50
CA ASP A 54 6.79 31.15 6.74
C ASP A 54 6.66 32.69 6.75
N GLU A 55 5.46 33.25 6.58
CA GLU A 55 5.21 34.69 6.75
C GLU A 55 5.66 35.19 8.13
N LYS A 56 5.35 34.44 9.19
CA LYS A 56 5.76 34.76 10.57
C LYS A 56 7.26 34.59 10.78
N ASN A 57 7.87 33.59 10.15
CA ASN A 57 9.31 33.35 10.21
C ASN A 57 10.10 34.46 9.52
N VAL A 58 9.60 35.05 8.43
CA VAL A 58 10.24 36.22 7.79
C VAL A 58 10.32 37.38 8.79
N ARG A 59 9.20 37.71 9.44
CA ARG A 59 9.19 38.76 10.48
C ARG A 59 10.09 38.41 11.67
N LEU A 60 10.09 37.15 12.09
CA LEU A 60 10.96 36.69 13.17
C LEU A 60 12.45 36.78 12.79
N GLN A 61 12.79 36.52 11.53
CA GLN A 61 14.14 36.63 11.01
C GLN A 61 14.62 38.09 11.01
N GLU A 62 13.77 39.04 10.58
CA GLU A 62 14.06 40.48 10.68
C GLU A 62 14.40 40.89 12.12
N ILE A 63 13.59 40.45 13.09
CA ILE A 63 13.81 40.75 14.51
C ILE A 63 15.10 40.11 15.04
N ILE A 64 15.43 38.88 14.60
CA ILE A 64 16.66 38.19 14.98
C ILE A 64 17.90 38.92 14.41
N GLU A 65 17.82 39.41 13.18
CA GLU A 65 18.86 40.22 12.53
C GLU A 65 19.05 41.56 13.25
N GLU A 66 17.96 42.23 13.64
CA GLU A 66 17.99 43.46 14.46
C GLU A 66 18.61 43.23 15.85
N LEU A 67 18.29 42.10 16.50
CA LEU A 67 18.82 41.72 17.82
C LEU A 67 20.24 41.13 17.77
N LYS A 68 20.76 40.78 16.58
CA LYS A 68 22.05 40.10 16.36
C LYS A 68 22.22 38.82 17.18
N VAL A 69 21.13 38.09 17.40
CA VAL A 69 21.13 36.80 18.10
C VAL A 69 21.22 35.69 17.06
N GLN A 70 21.90 34.58 17.36
CA GLN A 70 21.82 33.37 16.55
C GLN A 70 20.75 32.46 17.14
N GLU A 71 19.68 32.22 16.38
CA GLU A 71 18.62 31.31 16.79
C GLU A 71 18.04 30.57 15.57
N ASP A 72 17.68 29.31 15.76
CA ASP A 72 17.15 28.45 14.72
C ASP A 72 15.64 28.68 14.54
N LEU A 73 15.23 28.95 13.30
CA LEU A 73 13.82 29.12 12.93
C LEU A 73 13.16 27.76 12.66
N ILE A 74 11.91 27.61 13.10
CA ILE A 74 11.10 26.42 12.82
C ILE A 74 10.59 26.51 11.38
N LYS A 75 11.04 25.61 10.50
CA LYS A 75 10.63 25.56 9.09
C LYS A 75 9.92 24.24 8.80
N PRO A 76 8.58 24.20 8.91
CA PRO A 76 7.83 23.01 8.57
C PRO A 76 7.83 22.81 7.04
N ALA A 77 7.90 21.56 6.60
CA ALA A 77 7.91 21.22 5.18
C ALA A 77 7.03 20.00 4.89
N HIS A 78 6.65 19.85 3.63
CA HIS A 78 6.02 18.63 3.15
C HIS A 78 7.02 17.48 3.12
N ALA A 79 6.62 16.33 3.64
CA ALA A 79 7.42 15.11 3.48
C ALA A 79 7.25 14.57 2.05
N PRO A 80 8.28 13.93 1.46
CA PRO A 80 8.16 13.38 0.11
C PRO A 80 6.98 12.40 -0.06
N CYS A 81 6.68 11.63 0.99
CA CYS A 81 5.57 10.68 1.02
C CYS A 81 4.17 11.32 0.99
N GLU A 82 4.06 12.63 1.18
CA GLU A 82 2.79 13.37 1.10
C GLU A 82 2.43 13.72 -0.35
N HIS A 83 3.39 13.61 -1.28
CA HIS A 83 3.15 13.89 -2.69
C HIS A 83 2.55 12.67 -3.41
N GLU A 84 1.46 12.90 -4.14
CA GLU A 84 0.87 11.88 -4.99
C GLU A 84 1.89 11.38 -6.02
N GLY A 85 2.01 10.07 -6.17
CA GLY A 85 2.92 9.46 -7.13
C GLY A 85 4.38 9.39 -6.69
N TRP A 86 4.75 9.82 -5.47
CA TRP A 86 6.12 9.70 -4.96
C TRP A 86 6.68 8.27 -5.06
N GLN A 87 5.83 7.26 -4.85
CA GLN A 87 6.19 5.84 -4.98
C GLN A 87 6.63 5.42 -6.39
N LEU A 88 6.36 6.23 -7.40
CA LEU A 88 6.72 6.01 -8.80
C LEU A 88 7.94 6.84 -9.23
N ILE A 89 8.43 7.71 -8.34
CA ILE A 89 9.63 8.52 -8.58
C ILE A 89 10.83 7.65 -8.21
N VAL A 90 11.74 7.50 -9.16
CA VAL A 90 13.00 6.77 -9.01
C VAL A 90 14.11 7.81 -9.07
N ASP A 91 14.94 7.85 -8.03
CA ASP A 91 16.12 8.71 -8.05
C ASP A 91 17.17 8.16 -9.02
N ASP A 92 17.89 9.04 -9.71
CA ASP A 92 18.99 8.64 -10.62
C ASP A 92 20.08 7.82 -9.88
N SER A 93 20.19 8.00 -8.56
CA SER A 93 21.09 7.22 -7.70
C SER A 93 20.68 5.75 -7.54
N GLU A 94 19.41 5.41 -7.75
CA GLU A 94 18.90 4.04 -7.74
C GLU A 94 19.24 3.29 -9.03
N ILE A 95 19.46 4.03 -10.12
CA ILE A 95 19.81 3.47 -11.43
C ILE A 95 21.33 3.29 -11.52
N LYS A 96 21.79 2.10 -11.17
CA LYS A 96 23.23 1.73 -11.20
C LYS A 96 23.79 1.48 -12.60
N VAL A 97 22.97 1.57 -13.64
CA VAL A 97 23.36 1.28 -15.02
C VAL A 97 23.59 2.60 -15.75
N GLU A 98 24.75 2.73 -16.41
CA GLU A 98 25.04 3.89 -17.24
C GLU A 98 24.02 4.00 -18.38
N LYS A 99 23.39 5.18 -18.49
CA LYS A 99 22.43 5.47 -19.56
C LYS A 99 23.12 5.29 -20.91
N TYR A 100 22.68 4.28 -21.67
CA TYR A 100 23.19 4.08 -23.02
C TYR A 100 22.71 5.21 -23.92
N LEU A 101 23.63 6.09 -24.33
CA LEU A 101 23.38 7.12 -25.33
C LEU A 101 23.68 6.58 -26.72
N SER A 102 22.78 6.82 -27.67
CA SER A 102 23.02 6.56 -29.10
C SER A 102 24.14 7.47 -29.64
N ALA A 103 24.75 7.11 -30.78
CA ALA A 103 25.85 7.90 -31.37
C ALA A 103 25.42 9.35 -31.71
N ALA A 104 24.16 9.55 -32.12
CA ALA A 104 23.61 10.87 -32.39
C ALA A 104 23.42 11.70 -31.10
N GLU A 105 22.92 11.09 -30.03
CA GLU A 105 22.72 11.75 -28.73
C GLU A 105 24.06 12.09 -28.05
N ARG A 106 25.10 11.25 -28.20
CA ARG A 106 26.45 11.56 -27.73
C ARG A 106 27.02 12.79 -28.41
N ALA A 107 26.92 12.87 -29.75
CA ALA A 107 27.39 14.01 -30.51
C ALA A 107 26.63 15.31 -30.17
N GLN A 108 25.33 15.21 -29.85
CA GLN A 108 24.55 16.36 -29.36
C GLN A 108 24.96 16.77 -27.95
N ALA A 109 25.15 15.82 -27.03
CA ALA A 109 25.58 16.11 -25.66
C ALA A 109 27.00 16.72 -25.62
N GLU A 110 27.93 16.25 -26.45
CA GLU A 110 29.27 16.82 -26.56
C GLU A 110 29.23 18.24 -27.15
N LYS A 111 28.40 18.49 -28.17
CA LYS A 111 28.20 19.84 -28.71
C LYS A 111 27.61 20.78 -27.66
N ALA A 112 26.60 20.33 -26.92
CA ALA A 112 25.97 21.12 -25.86
C ALA A 112 26.98 21.45 -24.74
N LYS A 113 27.79 20.47 -24.31
CA LYS A 113 28.86 20.72 -23.33
C LYS A 113 29.92 21.68 -23.84
N ALA A 114 30.35 21.55 -25.11
CA ALA A 114 31.32 22.45 -25.71
C ALA A 114 30.79 23.89 -25.84
N GLU A 115 29.50 24.04 -26.18
CA GLU A 115 28.84 25.34 -26.25
C GLU A 115 28.66 25.96 -24.86
N GLU A 116 28.35 25.17 -23.85
CA GLU A 116 28.23 25.63 -22.46
C GLU A 116 29.59 26.00 -21.86
N GLU A 117 30.66 25.25 -22.14
CA GLU A 117 32.03 25.62 -21.79
C GLU A 117 32.51 26.88 -22.52
N ALA A 118 32.15 27.05 -23.80
CA ALA A 118 32.44 28.27 -24.54
C ALA A 118 31.68 29.47 -23.96
N ARG A 119 30.41 29.29 -23.59
CA ARG A 119 29.61 30.32 -22.92
C ARG A 119 30.17 30.67 -21.54
N ARG A 120 30.63 29.69 -20.78
CA ARG A 120 31.27 29.90 -19.48
C ARG A 120 32.60 30.67 -19.62
N LYS A 121 33.45 30.31 -20.58
CA LYS A 121 34.71 31.03 -20.87
C LYS A 121 34.48 32.45 -21.39
N ALA A 122 33.40 32.69 -22.13
CA ALA A 122 33.00 34.03 -22.55
C ALA A 122 32.53 34.86 -21.34
N ASN A 123 31.72 34.27 -20.45
CA ASN A 123 31.22 34.94 -19.25
C ASN A 123 32.33 35.20 -18.20
N GLU A 124 33.39 34.40 -18.15
CA GLU A 124 34.58 34.67 -17.31
C GLU A 124 35.29 35.98 -17.70
N GLY A 125 35.09 36.48 -18.93
CA GLY A 125 35.54 37.82 -19.37
C GLY A 125 34.61 38.96 -18.95
N ASP A 126 33.33 38.66 -18.71
CA ASP A 126 32.30 39.63 -18.34
C ASP A 126 32.21 39.87 -16.81
N ASP A 127 32.94 39.10 -15.99
CA ASP A 127 33.03 39.31 -14.54
C ASP A 127 33.54 40.72 -14.16
N GLN A 128 34.34 41.35 -15.02
CA GLN A 128 34.79 42.74 -14.81
C GLN A 128 33.67 43.75 -15.06
N ILE A 129 32.82 43.49 -16.05
CA ILE A 129 31.66 44.32 -16.39
C ILE A 129 30.54 44.11 -15.37
N LEU A 130 30.30 42.86 -14.94
CA LEU A 130 29.33 42.53 -13.89
C LEU A 130 29.77 43.04 -12.52
N ARG A 131 31.07 43.03 -12.19
CA ARG A 131 31.59 43.67 -10.98
C ARG A 131 31.47 45.19 -11.04
N ALA A 132 31.80 45.82 -12.17
CA ALA A 132 31.63 47.27 -12.35
C ALA A 132 30.14 47.69 -12.38
N LEU A 133 29.25 46.85 -12.92
CA LEU A 133 27.80 47.08 -12.92
C LEU A 133 27.19 46.81 -11.54
N SER A 134 27.71 45.84 -10.77
CA SER A 134 27.37 45.63 -9.36
C SER A 134 27.81 46.81 -8.50
N ASP A 135 28.97 47.43 -8.78
CA ASP A 135 29.41 48.66 -8.12
C ASP A 135 28.61 49.90 -8.57
N MET A 136 28.07 49.91 -9.79
CA MET A 136 27.24 51.02 -10.31
C MET A 136 25.73 50.87 -10.04
N MET A 137 25.22 49.66 -9.81
CA MET A 137 23.82 49.37 -9.45
C MET A 137 23.63 49.00 -7.97
N GLY A 138 24.71 48.77 -7.22
CA GLY A 138 24.70 48.67 -5.75
C GLY A 138 24.54 50.02 -5.05
N GLY A 139 24.33 51.09 -5.81
CA GLY A 139 23.94 52.41 -5.32
C GLY A 139 22.45 52.52 -4.99
N THR A 140 21.87 51.52 -4.34
CA THR A 140 20.58 51.71 -3.65
C THR A 140 20.91 52.25 -2.28
N LEU A 141 20.72 53.57 -2.15
CA LEU A 141 20.72 54.34 -0.93
C LEU A 141 19.55 53.89 -0.04
N GLU A 142 19.54 52.64 0.41
CA GLU A 142 18.80 52.29 1.60
C GLU A 142 19.56 52.95 2.75
N VAL A 143 19.10 54.16 3.07
CA VAL A 143 19.30 54.78 4.36
C VAL A 143 18.82 53.76 5.38
N LYS A 144 19.73 52.87 5.80
CA LYS A 144 19.53 51.98 6.93
C LYS A 144 19.02 52.87 8.04
N LYS A 145 17.85 52.56 8.59
CA LYS A 145 17.37 53.19 9.83
C LYS A 145 18.38 53.04 10.97
N ASP A 146 19.36 52.14 10.86
CA ASP A 146 20.54 52.09 11.73
C ASP A 146 21.31 53.43 11.78
N ALA A 147 21.31 54.21 10.69
CA ALA A 147 21.96 55.52 10.63
C ALA A 147 21.12 56.64 11.29
N GLU A 148 19.84 56.43 11.57
CA GLU A 148 19.02 57.38 12.33
C GLU A 148 19.06 57.10 13.85
N MET A 149 19.42 55.87 14.25
CA MET A 149 19.59 55.51 15.67
C MET A 149 21.04 55.59 16.13
N GLY A 150 22.02 55.68 15.23
CA GLY A 150 23.37 56.10 15.58
C GLY A 150 23.39 57.60 15.81
N VAL A 151 22.86 58.08 16.95
CA VAL A 151 23.29 59.40 17.45
C VAL A 151 24.79 59.24 17.62
N ASN A 152 25.55 59.82 16.70
CA ASN A 152 27.01 59.90 16.80
C ASN A 152 27.28 60.82 18.00
N LEU A 153 27.14 60.26 19.20
CA LEU A 153 27.51 60.85 20.47
C LEU A 153 29.03 60.84 20.46
N GLU A 154 29.59 61.78 19.70
CA GLU A 154 31.01 62.04 19.65
C GLU A 154 31.47 62.35 21.07
N LYS A 155 32.29 61.45 21.61
CA LYS A 155 32.90 61.61 22.93
C LYS A 155 33.65 62.95 22.91
N PRO A 156 33.33 63.91 23.79
CA PRO A 156 34.01 65.19 23.78
C PRO A 156 35.53 65.01 23.92
N ASP A 157 36.34 65.70 23.10
CA ASP A 157 37.81 65.51 23.05
C ASP A 157 38.51 65.74 24.41
N PHE A 158 37.87 66.52 25.30
CA PHE A 158 38.35 66.86 26.64
C PHE A 158 37.77 65.96 27.74
N TYR A 159 37.00 64.92 27.41
CA TYR A 159 36.33 64.05 28.39
C TYR A 159 37.30 63.35 29.36
N ASP A 160 38.53 63.08 28.93
CA ASP A 160 39.59 62.45 29.73
C ASP A 160 40.66 63.45 30.22
N ALA A 161 40.45 64.77 30.08
CA ALA A 161 41.42 65.80 30.48
C ALA A 161 41.39 66.06 32.01
N GLU A 162 42.55 66.19 32.64
CA GLU A 162 42.67 66.39 34.10
C GLU A 162 42.27 67.82 34.56
N ASP A 163 42.41 68.82 33.69
CA ASP A 163 42.08 70.24 33.95
C ASP A 163 40.87 70.68 33.11
N LEU A 164 39.67 70.38 33.57
CA LEU A 164 38.41 70.79 32.92
C LEU A 164 37.92 72.15 33.44
N THR A 165 37.57 73.03 32.52
CA THR A 165 36.87 74.30 32.82
C THR A 165 35.41 74.01 33.23
N ASP A 166 34.77 74.87 34.04
CA ASP A 166 33.37 74.68 34.49
C ASP A 166 32.36 74.45 33.33
N GLU A 167 32.61 75.06 32.17
CA GLU A 167 31.81 74.86 30.94
C GLU A 167 32.04 73.49 30.29
N GLN A 168 33.27 72.98 30.32
CA GLN A 168 33.63 71.65 29.78
C GLN A 168 33.12 70.53 30.69
N GLN A 169 33.10 70.73 32.02
CA GLN A 169 32.43 69.81 32.95
C GLN A 169 30.92 69.73 32.71
N LYS A 170 30.26 70.84 32.38
CA LYS A 170 28.84 70.82 32.01
C LYS A 170 28.58 70.03 30.73
N GLN A 171 29.45 70.17 29.73
CA GLN A 171 29.35 69.43 28.47
C GLN A 171 29.57 67.91 28.66
N CYS A 172 30.50 67.50 29.53
CA CYS A 172 30.67 66.07 29.88
C CYS A 172 29.44 65.50 30.59
N ARG A 173 28.85 66.23 31.54
CA ARG A 173 27.61 65.81 32.23
C ARG A 173 26.41 65.75 31.29
N GLU A 174 26.32 66.64 30.31
CA GLU A 174 25.27 66.62 29.29
C GLU A 174 25.45 65.43 28.34
N TYR A 175 26.69 65.10 27.97
CA TYR A 175 27.03 63.91 27.20
C TYR A 175 26.65 62.62 27.95
N ASP A 176 27.02 62.48 29.22
CA ASP A 176 26.66 61.32 30.06
C ASP A 176 25.15 61.14 30.18
N ARG A 177 24.43 62.25 30.34
CA ARG A 177 22.97 62.24 30.42
C ARG A 177 22.34 61.81 29.08
N ARG A 178 22.89 62.26 27.95
CA ARG A 178 22.43 61.85 26.62
C ARG A 178 22.76 60.39 26.33
N LEU A 179 23.93 59.91 26.75
CA LEU A 179 24.30 58.48 26.70
C LEU A 179 23.33 57.63 27.52
N GLN A 180 23.01 58.02 28.76
CA GLN A 180 22.06 57.29 29.60
C GLN A 180 20.66 57.21 28.96
N VAL A 181 20.16 58.32 28.42
CA VAL A 181 18.86 58.32 27.72
C VAL A 181 18.90 57.42 26.48
N TYR A 182 20.01 57.45 25.75
CA TYR A 182 20.21 56.61 24.57
C TYR A 182 20.27 55.11 24.91
N GLU A 183 21.02 54.72 25.95
CA GLU A 183 21.06 53.35 26.46
C GLU A 183 19.68 52.87 26.94
N GLU A 184 18.93 53.72 27.64
CA GLU A 184 17.56 53.40 28.06
C GLU A 184 16.61 53.21 26.87
N GLU A 185 16.75 54.00 25.80
CA GLU A 185 15.95 53.87 24.58
C GLU A 185 16.30 52.57 23.83
N LEU A 186 17.59 52.25 23.69
CA LEU A 186 18.03 50.98 23.11
C LEU A 186 17.53 49.78 23.92
N GLU A 187 17.58 49.84 25.25
CA GLU A 187 17.10 48.74 26.09
C GLU A 187 15.57 48.59 26.03
N LYS A 188 14.82 49.70 25.91
CA LYS A 188 13.37 49.67 25.66
C LYS A 188 13.04 49.04 24.31
N GLN A 189 13.77 49.41 23.25
CA GLN A 189 13.58 48.85 21.91
C GLN A 189 13.93 47.36 21.89
N ARG A 190 15.05 46.96 22.49
CA ARG A 190 15.43 45.57 22.63
C ARG A 190 14.36 44.75 23.34
N LYS A 191 13.84 45.23 24.47
CA LYS A 191 12.75 44.55 25.20
C LYS A 191 11.48 44.46 24.37
N ALA A 192 11.13 45.50 23.61
CA ALA A 192 9.99 45.48 22.71
C ALA A 192 10.13 44.40 21.63
N LEU A 193 11.29 44.31 20.96
CA LEU A 193 11.61 43.30 19.96
C LEU A 193 11.62 41.89 20.56
N GLU A 194 12.19 41.69 21.75
CA GLU A 194 12.15 40.41 22.46
C GLU A 194 10.69 39.98 22.77
N THR A 195 9.83 40.92 23.18
CA THR A 195 8.41 40.62 23.42
C THR A 195 7.63 40.30 22.15
N GLU A 196 7.92 40.99 21.04
CA GLU A 196 7.33 40.71 19.74
C GLU A 196 7.75 39.32 19.24
N ALA A 197 9.04 39.01 19.30
CA ALA A 197 9.57 37.70 18.94
C ALA A 197 8.92 36.57 19.76
N LYS A 198 8.76 36.75 21.07
CA LYS A 198 8.08 35.77 21.94
C LYS A 198 6.61 35.59 21.55
N LYS A 199 5.92 36.68 21.17
CA LYS A 199 4.54 36.61 20.70
C LYS A 199 4.43 35.84 19.38
N ILE A 200 5.29 36.14 18.41
CA ILE A 200 5.32 35.46 17.11
C ILE A 200 5.57 33.96 17.30
N ARG A 201 6.51 33.57 18.17
CA ARG A 201 6.75 32.14 18.50
C ARG A 201 5.52 31.46 19.09
N GLY A 202 4.81 32.14 20.00
CA GLY A 202 3.56 31.64 20.55
C GLY A 202 2.48 31.45 19.49
N GLU A 203 2.40 32.37 18.52
CA GLU A 203 1.48 32.26 17.39
C GLU A 203 1.86 31.11 16.45
N ILE A 204 3.15 30.90 16.15
CA ILE A 204 3.64 29.76 15.36
C ILE A 204 3.29 28.45 16.08
N GLN A 205 3.58 28.34 17.38
CA GLN A 205 3.26 27.13 18.14
C GLN A 205 1.75 26.84 18.14
N ALA A 206 0.91 27.87 18.31
CA ALA A 206 -0.54 27.71 18.25
C ALA A 206 -1.03 27.23 16.88
N ILE A 207 -0.41 27.65 15.78
CA ILE A 207 -0.71 27.15 14.42
C ILE A 207 -0.35 25.67 14.32
N LEU A 208 0.84 25.28 14.79
CA LEU A 208 1.28 23.89 14.79
C LEU A 208 0.35 23.00 15.62
N ASP A 209 0.06 23.38 16.87
CA ASP A 209 -0.81 22.62 17.77
C ASP A 209 -2.24 22.46 17.19
N ALA A 210 -2.75 23.51 16.53
CA ALA A 210 -4.06 23.47 15.88
C ALA A 210 -4.08 22.52 14.68
N PHE A 211 -3.00 22.49 13.88
CA PHE A 211 -2.88 21.54 12.78
C PHE A 211 -2.71 20.10 13.29
N ASP A 212 -1.86 19.88 14.29
CA ASP A 212 -1.63 18.56 14.89
C ASP A 212 -2.92 17.99 15.51
N SER A 213 -3.78 18.84 16.06
CA SER A 213 -5.10 18.45 16.55
C SER A 213 -6.01 17.98 15.40
N LYS A 214 -6.02 18.66 14.25
CA LYS A 214 -6.76 18.23 13.05
C LYS A 214 -6.23 16.91 12.50
N LEU A 215 -4.89 16.77 12.44
CA LEU A 215 -4.24 15.55 11.99
C LEU A 215 -4.56 14.37 12.89
N SER A 216 -4.56 14.58 14.21
CA SER A 216 -4.93 13.56 15.21
C SER A 216 -6.38 13.12 15.03
N SER A 217 -7.31 14.07 14.83
CA SER A 217 -8.71 13.75 14.54
C SER A 217 -8.87 12.91 13.27
N LEU A 218 -8.15 13.24 12.19
CA LEU A 218 -8.20 12.46 10.95
C LEU A 218 -7.57 11.07 11.13
N ALA A 219 -6.54 10.93 11.98
CA ALA A 219 -5.94 9.65 12.30
C ALA A 219 -6.90 8.74 13.09
N GLU A 220 -7.72 9.29 13.99
CA GLU A 220 -8.79 8.56 14.67
C GLU A 220 -9.90 8.14 13.70
N GLU A 221 -10.32 9.04 12.81
CA GLU A 221 -11.30 8.74 11.77
C GLU A 221 -10.81 7.63 10.83
N LYS A 222 -9.51 7.64 10.48
CA LYS A 222 -8.88 6.58 9.70
C LYS A 222 -9.07 5.21 10.34
N LEU A 223 -8.95 5.08 11.66
CA LEU A 223 -9.15 3.80 12.35
C LEU A 223 -10.59 3.30 12.19
N SER A 224 -11.56 4.21 12.21
CA SER A 224 -12.98 3.88 12.00
C SER A 224 -13.24 3.45 10.55
N VAL A 225 -12.68 4.19 9.59
CA VAL A 225 -12.74 3.88 8.15
C VAL A 225 -12.09 2.52 7.84
N ASP A 226 -10.91 2.26 8.39
CA ASP A 226 -10.20 0.98 8.22
C ASP A 226 -11.01 -0.17 8.82
N ALA A 227 -11.63 0.02 10.00
CA ALA A 227 -12.51 -0.97 10.60
C ALA A 227 -13.73 -1.29 9.71
N GLU A 228 -14.36 -0.28 9.12
CA GLU A 228 -15.47 -0.45 8.17
C GLU A 228 -15.03 -1.20 6.90
N ILE A 229 -13.88 -0.84 6.34
CA ILE A 229 -13.28 -1.54 5.19
C ILE A 229 -13.04 -3.02 5.54
N TYR A 230 -12.43 -3.31 6.68
CA TYR A 230 -12.16 -4.68 7.11
C TYR A 230 -13.44 -5.48 7.34
N GLN A 231 -14.51 -4.84 7.84
CA GLN A 231 -15.81 -5.47 7.97
C GLN A 231 -16.36 -5.90 6.60
N TYR A 232 -16.31 -5.02 5.60
CA TYR A 232 -16.74 -5.37 4.24
C TYR A 232 -15.83 -6.42 3.58
N GLU A 233 -14.51 -6.34 3.76
CA GLU A 233 -13.55 -7.33 3.23
C GLU A 233 -13.77 -8.72 3.84
N LEU A 234 -14.07 -8.79 5.14
CA LEU A 234 -14.43 -10.03 5.81
C LEU A 234 -15.72 -10.62 5.23
N GLN A 235 -16.75 -9.80 5.04
CA GLN A 235 -18.01 -10.25 4.43
C GLN A 235 -17.79 -10.79 3.01
N VAL A 236 -17.00 -10.09 2.19
CA VAL A 236 -16.63 -10.57 0.85
C VAL A 236 -15.95 -11.93 0.93
N THR A 237 -14.98 -12.08 1.84
CA THR A 237 -14.23 -13.33 2.02
C THR A 237 -15.15 -14.49 2.41
N LEU A 238 -16.06 -14.27 3.35
CA LEU A 238 -17.03 -15.27 3.79
C LEU A 238 -18.00 -15.68 2.67
N LEU A 239 -18.45 -14.71 1.86
CA LEU A 239 -19.32 -14.99 0.72
C LEU A 239 -18.59 -15.81 -0.34
N LEU A 240 -17.36 -15.45 -0.69
CA LEU A 240 -16.54 -16.20 -1.64
C LEU A 240 -16.25 -17.61 -1.14
N ASP A 241 -15.89 -17.78 0.14
CA ASP A 241 -15.71 -19.10 0.75
C ASP A 241 -16.99 -19.95 0.67
N SER A 242 -18.16 -19.36 0.94
CA SER A 242 -19.44 -20.07 0.81
C SER A 242 -19.74 -20.52 -0.63
N LEU A 243 -19.31 -19.75 -1.64
CA LEU A 243 -19.48 -20.06 -3.05
C LEU A 243 -18.57 -21.22 -3.47
N VAL A 244 -17.30 -21.18 -3.06
CA VAL A 244 -16.32 -22.24 -3.33
C VAL A 244 -16.78 -23.56 -2.69
N LYS A 245 -17.23 -23.52 -1.43
CA LYS A 245 -17.75 -24.71 -0.74
C LYS A 245 -18.94 -25.33 -1.46
N GLU A 246 -19.86 -24.52 -1.97
CA GLU A 246 -21.00 -25.01 -2.75
C GLU A 246 -20.55 -25.70 -4.04
N GLU A 247 -19.57 -25.13 -4.75
CA GLU A 247 -18.99 -25.74 -5.95
C GLU A 247 -18.30 -27.08 -5.65
N ASP A 248 -17.48 -27.12 -4.61
CA ASP A 248 -16.79 -28.34 -4.19
C ASP A 248 -17.78 -29.45 -3.83
N LEU A 249 -18.86 -29.11 -3.11
CA LEU A 249 -19.93 -30.05 -2.78
C LEU A 249 -20.66 -30.54 -4.04
N ALA A 250 -20.98 -29.64 -4.98
CA ALA A 250 -21.63 -30.02 -6.23
C ALA A 250 -20.76 -30.97 -7.07
N LEU A 251 -19.45 -30.68 -7.17
CA LEU A 251 -18.49 -31.55 -7.84
C LEU A 251 -18.33 -32.90 -7.14
N HIS A 252 -18.32 -32.90 -5.80
CA HIS A 252 -18.23 -34.12 -5.01
C HIS A 252 -19.48 -35.00 -5.20
N ILE A 253 -20.67 -34.41 -5.13
CA ILE A 253 -21.94 -35.09 -5.38
C ILE A 253 -21.95 -35.67 -6.80
N GLY A 254 -21.57 -34.88 -7.81
CA GLY A 254 -21.51 -35.35 -9.20
C GLY A 254 -20.54 -36.51 -9.40
N ARG A 255 -19.42 -36.54 -8.68
CA ARG A 255 -18.47 -37.67 -8.69
C ARG A 255 -19.07 -38.91 -8.04
N LEU A 256 -19.76 -38.76 -6.91
CA LEU A 256 -20.42 -39.88 -6.23
C LEU A 256 -21.55 -40.46 -7.08
N GLN A 257 -22.37 -39.61 -7.70
CA GLN A 257 -23.42 -40.04 -8.63
C GLN A 257 -22.87 -40.89 -9.76
N LYS A 258 -21.82 -40.43 -10.45
CA LYS A 258 -21.16 -41.21 -11.53
C LYS A 258 -20.65 -42.56 -11.05
N ARG A 259 -20.10 -42.64 -9.84
CA ARG A 259 -19.63 -43.92 -9.26
C ARG A 259 -20.79 -44.85 -8.94
N THR A 260 -21.89 -44.32 -8.41
CA THR A 260 -23.10 -45.09 -8.13
C THR A 260 -23.73 -45.61 -9.40
N ASP A 261 -23.81 -44.79 -10.45
CA ASP A 261 -24.35 -45.18 -11.76
C ASP A 261 -23.50 -46.28 -12.40
N ALA A 262 -22.17 -46.15 -12.36
CA ALA A 262 -21.24 -47.18 -12.84
C ALA A 262 -21.40 -48.49 -12.06
N ALA A 263 -21.43 -48.44 -10.73
CA ALA A 263 -21.63 -49.62 -9.90
C ALA A 263 -23.00 -50.28 -10.13
N HIS A 264 -24.04 -49.49 -10.43
CA HIS A 264 -25.36 -50.01 -10.77
C HIS A 264 -25.34 -50.75 -12.11
N LEU A 265 -24.64 -50.20 -13.11
CA LEU A 265 -24.46 -50.86 -14.42
C LEU A 265 -23.66 -52.16 -14.27
N ASP A 266 -22.58 -52.14 -13.51
CA ASP A 266 -21.77 -53.33 -13.22
C ASP A 266 -22.62 -54.41 -12.52
N LEU A 267 -23.42 -54.03 -11.53
CA LEU A 267 -24.34 -54.93 -10.83
C LEU A 267 -25.36 -55.54 -11.78
N GLN A 268 -25.97 -54.74 -12.67
CA GLN A 268 -26.91 -55.23 -13.67
C GLN A 268 -26.24 -56.25 -14.61
N SER A 269 -25.04 -55.95 -15.10
CA SER A 269 -24.28 -56.85 -15.99
C SER A 269 -23.88 -58.16 -15.30
N ALA A 270 -23.43 -58.09 -14.04
CA ALA A 270 -23.08 -59.25 -13.25
C ALA A 270 -24.31 -60.09 -12.92
N THR A 271 -25.44 -59.45 -12.60
CA THR A 271 -26.71 -60.15 -12.34
C THR A 271 -27.21 -60.89 -13.58
N ALA A 272 -27.13 -60.25 -14.76
CA ALA A 272 -27.47 -60.88 -16.03
C ALA A 272 -26.55 -62.09 -16.34
N SER A 273 -25.24 -61.94 -16.10
CA SER A 273 -24.27 -63.03 -16.28
C SER A 273 -24.52 -64.20 -15.33
N VAL A 274 -24.85 -63.93 -14.07
CA VAL A 274 -25.19 -64.97 -13.09
C VAL A 274 -26.48 -65.69 -13.50
N ALA A 275 -27.47 -64.98 -14.03
CA ALA A 275 -28.70 -65.58 -14.54
C ALA A 275 -28.41 -66.53 -15.71
N SER A 276 -27.61 -66.09 -16.70
CA SER A 276 -27.25 -66.96 -17.84
C SER A 276 -26.44 -68.18 -17.41
N PHE A 277 -25.47 -68.03 -16.50
CA PHE A 277 -24.72 -69.18 -15.98
C PHE A 277 -25.60 -70.17 -15.21
N ARG A 278 -26.66 -69.70 -14.53
CA ARG A 278 -27.62 -70.60 -13.89
C ARG A 278 -28.42 -71.40 -14.90
N GLU A 279 -28.90 -70.74 -15.96
CA GLU A 279 -29.61 -71.40 -17.05
C GLU A 279 -28.73 -72.46 -17.74
N GLU A 280 -27.47 -72.14 -18.01
CA GLU A 280 -26.51 -73.08 -18.57
C GLU A 280 -26.25 -74.27 -17.64
N LEU A 281 -26.05 -74.02 -16.34
CA LEU A 281 -25.84 -75.09 -15.34
C LEU A 281 -27.05 -76.02 -15.22
N ASP A 282 -28.26 -75.48 -15.26
CA ASP A 282 -29.48 -76.27 -15.20
C ASP A 282 -29.65 -77.11 -16.48
N ALA A 283 -29.34 -76.56 -17.66
CA ALA A 283 -29.30 -77.33 -18.90
C ALA A 283 -28.24 -78.45 -18.86
N PHE A 284 -27.03 -78.19 -18.34
CA PHE A 284 -26.01 -79.22 -18.16
C PHE A 284 -26.45 -80.32 -17.19
N ARG A 285 -27.18 -79.97 -16.13
CA ARG A 285 -27.74 -80.96 -15.18
C ARG A 285 -28.77 -81.85 -15.85
N GLU A 286 -29.68 -81.30 -16.64
CA GLU A 286 -30.67 -82.10 -17.39
C GLU A 286 -30.01 -83.08 -18.36
N VAL A 287 -28.99 -82.62 -19.09
CA VAL A 287 -28.20 -83.49 -19.98
C VAL A 287 -27.47 -84.58 -19.19
N TYR A 288 -26.83 -84.22 -18.08
CA TYR A 288 -26.14 -85.19 -17.22
C TYR A 288 -27.10 -86.24 -16.65
N GLU A 289 -28.27 -85.84 -16.16
CA GLU A 289 -29.30 -86.76 -15.67
C GLU A 289 -29.81 -87.68 -16.77
N THR A 290 -29.96 -87.17 -18.00
CA THR A 290 -30.36 -87.96 -19.17
C THR A 290 -29.32 -89.03 -19.48
N ILE A 291 -28.04 -88.65 -19.61
CA ILE A 291 -26.92 -89.57 -19.86
C ILE A 291 -26.84 -90.62 -18.75
N LEU A 292 -26.99 -90.22 -17.49
CA LEU A 292 -26.93 -91.12 -16.35
C LEU A 292 -28.10 -92.11 -16.34
N ASN A 293 -29.28 -91.69 -16.79
CA ASN A 293 -30.43 -92.57 -16.94
C ASN A 293 -30.27 -93.53 -18.13
N GLU A 294 -29.72 -93.05 -19.24
CA GLU A 294 -29.35 -93.88 -20.40
C GLU A 294 -28.32 -94.94 -20.01
N ASP A 295 -27.24 -94.56 -19.31
CA ASP A 295 -26.22 -95.49 -18.80
C ASP A 295 -26.85 -96.58 -17.93
N LYS A 296 -27.68 -96.20 -16.96
CA LYS A 296 -28.45 -97.16 -16.14
C LYS A 296 -29.37 -98.06 -16.98
N ALA A 297 -29.94 -97.56 -18.07
CA ALA A 297 -30.80 -98.33 -18.96
C ALA A 297 -29.98 -99.33 -19.79
N TYR A 298 -28.83 -98.92 -20.33
CA TYR A 298 -27.87 -99.81 -20.99
C TYR A 298 -27.38 -100.90 -20.04
N ASP A 299 -27.04 -100.54 -18.81
CA ASP A 299 -26.58 -101.48 -17.77
C ASP A 299 -27.66 -102.54 -17.45
N LYS A 300 -28.95 -102.15 -17.45
CA LYS A 300 -30.09 -103.07 -17.30
C LYS A 300 -30.34 -103.91 -18.56
N ALA A 301 -30.24 -103.32 -19.74
CA ALA A 301 -30.43 -104.02 -21.01
C ALA A 301 -29.34 -105.08 -21.22
N LEU A 302 -28.08 -104.73 -20.98
CA LEU A 302 -26.94 -105.63 -21.00
C LEU A 302 -27.13 -106.79 -20.02
N ARG A 303 -27.58 -106.53 -18.78
CA ARG A 303 -27.94 -107.61 -17.84
C ARG A 303 -29.07 -108.51 -18.33
N ARG A 304 -30.02 -108.00 -19.11
CA ARG A 304 -31.16 -108.76 -19.62
C ARG A 304 -30.79 -109.61 -20.83
N GLU A 305 -30.06 -109.04 -21.80
CA GLU A 305 -29.67 -109.72 -23.03
C GLU A 305 -28.71 -110.88 -22.77
N PHE A 306 -27.79 -110.71 -21.83
CA PHE A 306 -26.84 -111.75 -21.42
C PHE A 306 -27.34 -112.62 -20.26
N ALA A 307 -28.62 -112.52 -19.88
CA ALA A 307 -29.20 -113.39 -18.86
C ALA A 307 -29.33 -114.86 -19.33
N ASP A 308 -29.50 -115.07 -20.64
CA ASP A 308 -29.65 -116.40 -21.25
C ASP A 308 -28.29 -117.03 -21.62
N GLU A 309 -27.21 -116.23 -21.71
CA GLU A 309 -25.84 -116.69 -22.01
C GLU A 309 -25.02 -116.94 -20.72
N ALA A 310 -25.18 -118.14 -20.14
CA ALA A 310 -24.28 -118.82 -19.20
C ALA A 310 -23.55 -117.95 -18.13
N GLY A 311 -24.10 -117.96 -16.91
CA GLY A 311 -23.76 -117.11 -15.76
C GLY A 311 -22.38 -117.18 -15.08
N LEU A 312 -21.28 -117.55 -15.76
CA LEU A 312 -19.92 -117.52 -15.18
C LEU A 312 -19.01 -116.42 -15.77
N ASN A 313 -19.12 -116.12 -17.07
CA ASN A 313 -18.27 -115.12 -17.75
C ASN A 313 -18.86 -113.70 -17.72
N PHE A 314 -20.18 -113.60 -17.61
CA PHE A 314 -20.88 -112.31 -17.58
C PHE A 314 -20.53 -111.49 -16.34
N ASP A 315 -20.38 -112.14 -15.18
CA ASP A 315 -20.11 -111.47 -13.91
C ASP A 315 -18.65 -110.97 -13.79
N THR A 316 -17.70 -111.64 -14.45
CA THR A 316 -16.31 -111.19 -14.58
C THR A 316 -16.18 -110.04 -15.56
N LEU A 317 -16.87 -110.09 -16.71
CA LEU A 317 -16.89 -109.01 -17.70
C LEU A 317 -17.59 -107.75 -17.17
N SER A 318 -18.71 -107.90 -16.46
CA SER A 318 -19.41 -106.78 -15.80
C SER A 318 -18.55 -106.06 -14.77
N LYS A 319 -17.70 -106.80 -14.01
CA LYS A 319 -16.75 -106.22 -13.05
C LYS A 319 -15.61 -105.46 -13.71
N LEU A 320 -15.18 -105.88 -14.91
CA LEU A 320 -14.17 -105.17 -15.70
C LEU A 320 -14.74 -103.90 -16.34
N TRP A 321 -15.99 -103.95 -16.82
CA TRP A 321 -16.67 -102.80 -17.43
C TRP A 321 -16.91 -101.66 -16.43
N ARG A 322 -17.36 -101.94 -15.19
CA ARG A 322 -17.57 -100.93 -14.14
C ARG A 322 -16.31 -100.30 -13.55
N LYS A 323 -15.12 -100.75 -13.93
CA LYS A 323 -13.82 -100.23 -13.45
C LYS A 323 -13.23 -99.12 -14.33
N ARG A 324 -13.86 -98.79 -15.45
CA ARG A 324 -13.51 -97.64 -16.30
C ARG A 324 -14.25 -96.39 -15.86
#